data_AF-W6QBE5-F1
#
_entry.id   AF-W6QBE5-F1
#
_cell.length_a   1.000
_cell.length_b   1.000
_cell.length_c   1.000
_cell.angle_alpha   90.00
_cell.angle_beta   90.00
_cell.angle_gamma   90.00
#
_symmetry.space_group_name_H-M   'P 1'
#
loop_
_entity.id
_entity.type
_entity.pdbx_description
1 polymer ?
#
loop_
_entity_poly.entity_id
_entity_poly.type
_entity_poly.pdbx_seq_one_letter_code
_entity_poly.pdbx_strand_id
1 'polypeptide(L)'
;MPTTEELKHVSLNAEKDLNSYQAKQGSGKKSDSTAESGVDEMVERRFPQPTSVKYGPGSAASGSDHRVIPEDEGGVRDDRNRLAKAGQFEGPGGPEDKV
;
A
#
# COMPACT_ATOMS: atom_id res chain seq x y z
N MET A 1 11.16 14.75 -6.56
CA MET A 1 9.95 14.63 -7.40
C MET A 1 10.40 14.19 -8.78
N PRO A 2 9.82 13.12 -9.35
CA PRO A 2 10.16 12.66 -10.70
C PRO A 2 9.87 13.75 -11.74
N THR A 3 10.68 13.78 -12.79
CA THR A 3 10.53 14.73 -13.90
C THR A 3 9.37 14.32 -14.82
N THR A 4 8.85 15.28 -15.59
CA THR A 4 7.75 15.02 -16.54
C THR A 4 8.10 13.95 -17.57
N GLU A 5 9.35 13.90 -18.02
CA GLU A 5 9.81 12.89 -18.98
C GLU A 5 9.91 11.49 -18.36
N GLU A 6 10.36 11.38 -17.10
CA GLU A 6 10.33 10.11 -16.36
C GLU A 6 8.89 9.60 -16.19
N LEU A 7 7.95 10.49 -15.87
CA LEU A 7 6.54 10.13 -15.73
C LEU A 7 5.94 9.62 -17.06
N LYS A 8 6.27 10.26 -18.19
CA LYS A 8 5.85 9.79 -19.53
C LYS A 8 6.43 8.42 -19.86
N HIS A 9 7.68 8.16 -19.49
CA HIS A 9 8.32 6.88 -19.74
C HIS A 9 7.68 5.77 -18.91
N VAL A 10 7.39 6.04 -17.63
CA VAL A 10 6.66 5.12 -16.75
C VAL A 10 5.26 4.83 -17.30
N SER A 11 4.52 5.86 -17.74
CA SER A 11 3.17 5.68 -18.29
C SER A 11 3.18 4.83 -19.57
N LEU A 12 4.12 5.10 -20.49
CA LEU A 12 4.27 4.31 -21.72
C LEU A 12 4.58 2.83 -21.46
N ASN A 13 5.43 2.55 -20.47
CA ASN A 13 5.76 1.18 -20.12
C ASN A 13 4.59 0.47 -19.43
N ALA A 14 3.85 1.17 -18.58
CA ALA A 14 2.63 0.64 -17.97
C ALA A 14 1.55 0.32 -19.02
N GLU A 15 1.35 1.21 -20.01
CA GLU A 15 0.43 0.98 -21.12
C GLU A 15 0.81 -0.26 -21.94
N LYS A 16 2.10 -0.48 -22.19
CA LYS A 16 2.60 -1.67 -22.91
C LYS A 16 2.38 -2.96 -22.10
N ASP A 17 2.66 -2.93 -20.80
CA ASP A 17 2.49 -4.09 -19.92
C ASP A 17 1.02 -4.52 -19.87
N LEU A 18 0.09 -3.56 -19.68
CA LEU A 18 -1.36 -3.81 -19.72
C LEU A 18 -1.85 -4.30 -21.08
N ASN A 19 -1.26 -3.80 -22.17
CA ASN A 19 -1.65 -4.19 -23.52
C ASN A 19 -1.06 -5.50 -24.00
N SER A 20 -0.16 -6.12 -23.23
CA SER A 20 0.44 -7.41 -23.55
C SER A 20 -0.63 -8.51 -23.67
N TYR A 21 -0.39 -9.46 -24.57
CA TYR A 21 -1.31 -10.60 -24.77
C TYR A 21 -1.50 -11.41 -23.48
N GLN A 22 -0.43 -11.57 -22.69
CA GLN A 22 -0.46 -12.30 -21.42
C GLN A 22 -1.34 -11.61 -20.38
N ALA A 23 -1.25 -10.28 -20.25
CA ALA A 23 -2.11 -9.50 -19.35
C ALA A 23 -3.58 -9.57 -19.80
N LYS A 24 -3.84 -9.44 -21.10
CA LYS A 24 -5.21 -9.47 -21.67
C LYS A 24 -5.89 -10.83 -21.56
N GLN A 25 -5.15 -11.91 -21.80
CA GLN A 25 -5.69 -13.28 -21.78
C GLN A 25 -5.56 -13.96 -20.41
N GLY A 26 -4.87 -13.33 -19.45
CA GLY A 26 -4.55 -13.94 -18.17
C GLY A 26 -3.67 -15.19 -18.27
N SER A 27 -2.98 -15.39 -19.40
CA SER A 27 -2.25 -16.61 -19.78
C SER A 27 -0.76 -16.59 -19.38
N GLY A 28 -0.34 -15.60 -18.57
CA GLY A 28 1.02 -15.53 -18.03
C GLY A 28 1.28 -16.56 -16.92
N LYS A 29 2.55 -16.92 -16.73
CA LYS A 29 2.97 -17.63 -15.52
C LYS A 29 2.66 -16.75 -14.31
N LYS A 30 1.77 -17.21 -13.44
CA LYS A 30 1.48 -16.55 -12.17
C LYS A 30 2.52 -16.99 -11.15
N SER A 31 2.87 -16.10 -10.22
CA SER A 31 3.64 -16.49 -9.04
C SER A 31 2.85 -17.51 -8.22
N ASP A 32 3.55 -18.41 -7.53
CA ASP A 32 2.92 -19.37 -6.62
C ASP A 32 2.11 -18.63 -5.53
N SER A 33 2.58 -17.45 -5.11
CA SER A 33 1.87 -16.56 -4.17
C SER A 33 0.48 -16.16 -4.69
N THR A 34 0.34 -15.95 -6.00
CA THR A 34 -0.94 -15.57 -6.62
C THR A 34 -1.91 -16.74 -6.61
N ALA A 35 -1.42 -17.97 -6.74
CA ALA A 35 -2.25 -19.17 -6.67
C ALA A 35 -2.72 -19.46 -5.24
N GLU A 36 -1.87 -19.23 -4.24
CA GLU A 36 -2.16 -19.52 -2.84
C GLU A 36 -2.99 -18.42 -2.15
N SER A 37 -2.67 -17.15 -2.37
CA SER A 37 -3.25 -16.01 -1.64
C SER A 37 -4.07 -15.05 -2.51
N GLY A 38 -4.00 -15.19 -3.84
CA GLY A 38 -4.52 -14.20 -4.78
C GLY A 38 -3.63 -12.94 -4.91
N VAL A 39 -2.53 -12.84 -4.16
CA VAL A 39 -1.59 -11.70 -4.20
C VAL A 39 -0.36 -12.09 -5.01
N ASP A 40 0.00 -11.25 -5.99
CA ASP A 40 1.23 -11.43 -6.76
C ASP A 40 2.41 -10.70 -6.12
N GLU A 41 3.28 -11.44 -5.43
CA GLU A 41 4.47 -10.91 -4.78
C GLU A 41 5.52 -10.43 -5.79
N MET A 42 5.47 -10.88 -7.06
CA MET A 42 6.39 -10.39 -8.10
C MET A 42 6.19 -8.90 -8.41
N VAL A 43 5.07 -8.30 -7.98
CA VAL A 43 4.78 -6.87 -8.11
C VAL A 43 5.83 -6.02 -7.37
N GLU A 44 6.42 -6.52 -6.28
CA GLU A 44 7.50 -5.83 -5.54
C GLU A 44 8.74 -5.57 -6.40
N ARG A 45 8.96 -6.39 -7.43
CA ARG A 45 10.08 -6.18 -8.38
C ARG A 45 9.74 -5.16 -9.46
N ARG A 46 8.45 -4.92 -9.71
CA ARG A 46 7.96 -4.03 -10.77
C ARG A 46 7.86 -2.59 -10.30
N PHE A 47 7.56 -2.39 -9.02
CA PHE A 47 7.40 -1.06 -8.43
C PHE A 47 8.53 -0.76 -7.44
N PRO A 48 9.19 0.40 -7.55
CA PRO A 48 10.24 0.79 -6.61
C PRO A 48 9.68 1.22 -5.24
N GLN A 49 8.36 1.37 -5.12
CA GLN A 49 7.69 1.70 -3.87
C GLN A 49 7.35 0.43 -3.11
N PRO A 50 7.27 0.46 -1.77
CA PRO A 50 6.84 -0.69 -1.00
C PRO A 50 5.42 -1.11 -1.43
N THR A 51 5.30 -2.27 -2.07
CA THR A 51 4.02 -2.87 -2.50
C THR A 51 3.62 -4.07 -1.64
N SER A 52 4.33 -4.31 -0.54
CA SER A 52 4.04 -5.41 0.37
C SER A 52 2.66 -5.24 1.00
N VAL A 53 1.78 -6.23 0.82
CA VAL A 53 0.48 -6.26 1.49
C VAL A 53 0.66 -6.97 2.83
N LYS A 54 0.46 -6.26 3.94
CA LYS A 54 0.43 -6.90 5.27
C LYS A 54 -0.86 -7.75 5.35
N TYR A 55 -0.72 -9.02 5.70
CA TYR A 55 -1.85 -9.92 5.94
C TYR A 55 -1.84 -10.40 7.40
N GLY A 56 -3.02 -10.61 7.98
CA GLY A 56 -3.18 -11.12 9.34
C GLY A 56 -4.06 -10.24 10.25
N PRO A 57 -4.22 -10.66 11.52
CA PRO A 57 -5.01 -9.91 12.51
C PRO A 57 -4.43 -8.51 12.71
N GLY A 58 -5.22 -7.48 12.37
CA GLY A 58 -4.81 -6.07 12.47
C GLY A 58 -4.41 -5.42 11.14
N SER A 59 -4.20 -6.19 10.07
CA SER A 59 -3.80 -5.65 8.74
C SER A 59 -4.97 -5.17 7.87
N ALA A 60 -6.21 -5.43 8.26
CA ALA A 60 -7.39 -4.92 7.56
C ALA A 60 -7.74 -3.51 8.06
N ALA A 61 -8.19 -2.62 7.18
CA ALA A 61 -8.93 -1.44 7.63
C ALA A 61 -10.21 -1.94 8.34
N SER A 62 -10.36 -1.63 9.62
CA SER A 62 -11.60 -1.89 10.34
C SER A 62 -12.35 -0.57 10.41
N GLY A 63 -13.66 -0.57 10.18
CA GLY A 63 -14.51 0.62 10.37
C GLY A 63 -14.67 1.05 11.83
N SER A 64 -13.75 0.65 12.71
CA SER A 64 -13.71 1.05 14.12
C SER A 64 -12.46 1.89 14.35
N ASP A 65 -12.68 3.07 14.91
CA ASP A 65 -11.64 4.07 15.16
C ASP A 65 -10.71 3.74 16.32
N HIS A 66 -10.87 2.55 16.91
CA HIS A 66 -10.09 2.07 18.05
C HIS A 66 -8.77 1.40 17.66
N ARG A 67 -8.55 1.09 16.38
CA ARG A 67 -7.29 0.49 15.93
C ARG A 67 -6.15 1.49 15.99
N VAL A 68 -4.99 1.01 16.43
CA VAL A 68 -3.74 1.77 16.39
C VAL A 68 -3.22 1.80 14.96
N ILE A 69 -2.71 2.95 14.52
CA ILE A 69 -2.01 3.04 13.24
C ILE A 69 -0.53 2.73 13.50
N PRO A 70 0.05 1.70 12.87
CA PRO A 70 1.48 1.41 12.98
C PRO A 70 2.35 2.56 12.42
N GLU A 71 3.58 2.70 12.91
CA GLU A 71 4.52 3.74 12.44
C GLU A 71 4.81 3.62 10.94
N ASP A 72 4.94 2.39 10.45
CA ASP A 72 5.13 2.11 9.02
C ASP A 72 3.97 2.62 8.14
N GLU A 73 2.77 2.76 8.70
CA GLU A 73 1.57 3.24 8.02
C GLU A 73 1.29 4.73 8.30
N GLY A 74 2.26 5.44 8.89
CA GLY A 74 2.13 6.86 9.24
C GLY A 74 1.57 7.11 10.64
N GLY A 75 1.54 6.08 11.50
CA GLY A 75 1.19 6.22 12.90
C GLY A 75 2.20 7.09 13.67
N VAL A 76 1.69 7.98 14.51
CA VAL A 76 2.49 8.85 15.38
C VAL A 76 2.34 8.38 16.82
N ARG A 77 3.43 8.44 17.60
CA ARG A 77 3.37 8.17 19.04
C ARG A 77 3.04 9.43 19.82
N ASP A 78 2.19 9.28 20.83
CA ASP A 78 1.91 10.33 21.81
C ASP A 78 3.10 10.53 22.78
N ASP A 79 3.02 11.57 23.62
CA ASP A 79 4.02 11.87 24.66
C ASP A 79 4.20 10.73 25.70
N ARG A 80 3.29 9.75 25.70
CA ARG A 80 3.32 8.55 26.56
C ARG A 80 3.82 7.32 25.80
N ASN A 81 4.40 7.51 24.61
CA ASN A 81 4.96 6.49 23.73
C ASN A 81 3.94 5.41 23.30
N ARG A 82 2.65 5.79 23.19
CA ARG A 82 1.57 4.93 22.67
C ARG A 82 1.26 5.34 21.23
N LEU A 83 0.99 4.36 20.38
CA LEU A 83 0.56 4.63 19.01
C LEU A 83 -0.83 5.28 18.99
N ALA A 84 -0.96 6.32 18.19
CA ALA A 84 -2.22 7.00 17.95
C ALA A 84 -3.26 6.04 17.34
N LYS A 85 -4.50 6.17 17.81
CA LYS A 85 -5.63 5.43 17.26
C LYS A 85 -6.19 6.15 16.03
N ALA A 86 -6.83 5.40 15.15
CA ALA A 86 -7.42 5.92 13.92
C ALA A 86 -8.34 7.14 14.15
N GLY A 87 -9.16 7.14 15.21
CA GLY A 87 -10.04 8.28 15.53
C GLY A 87 -9.31 9.57 15.89
N GLN A 88 -8.04 9.49 16.31
CA GLN A 88 -7.24 10.70 16.58
C GLN A 88 -6.75 11.37 15.29
N PHE A 89 -6.81 10.68 14.14
CA PHE A 89 -6.53 11.27 12.83
C PHE A 89 -7.77 11.88 12.16
N GLU A 90 -8.96 11.70 12.73
CA GLU A 90 -10.21 12.20 12.15
C GLU A 90 -10.47 13.67 12.54
N GLY A 91 -10.82 14.52 11.58
CA GLY A 91 -11.13 15.94 11.81
C GLY A 91 -9.90 16.87 11.73
N PRO A 92 -10.08 18.18 11.99
CA PRO A 92 -8.97 19.14 11.94
C PRO A 92 -7.96 18.88 13.06
N GLY A 93 -6.68 18.89 12.71
CA GLY A 93 -5.57 18.57 13.62
C GLY A 93 -5.27 17.08 13.71
N GLY A 94 -4.02 16.75 14.02
CA GLY A 94 -3.54 15.37 14.14
C GLY A 94 -3.64 14.83 15.57
N PRO A 95 -3.13 13.62 15.81
CA PRO A 95 -3.02 13.06 17.16
C PRO A 95 -2.25 13.97 18.13
N GLU A 96 -1.30 14.76 17.62
CA GLU A 96 -0.53 15.77 18.34
C GLU A 96 -1.37 16.92 18.92
N ASP A 97 -2.55 17.19 18.34
CA ASP A 97 -3.46 18.25 18.80
C ASP A 97 -4.54 17.71 19.75
N LYS A 98 -4.61 16.38 19.93
CA LYS A 98 -5.69 15.67 20.64
C LYS A 98 -5.20 14.88 21.86
N VAL A 99 -4.03 15.25 22.39
CA VAL A 99 -3.30 14.58 23.49
C VAL A 99 -3.87 14.85 24.88
#